data_AF-A0A346PUK3-F1
#
_entry.id   AF-A0A346PUK3-F1
#
_cell.length_a   1.000
_cell.length_b   1.000
_cell.length_c   1.000
_cell.angle_alpha   90.00
_cell.angle_beta   90.00
_cell.angle_gamma   90.00
#
_symmetry.space_group_name_H-M   'P 1'
#
loop_
_entity.id
_entity.type
_entity.pdbx_description
1 polymer ?
#
loop_
_entity_poly.entity_id
_entity_poly.type
_entity_poly.pdbx_seq_one_letter_code
_entity_poly.pdbx_strand_id
1 'polypeptide(L)'
;MFDVDALLGRASLKDRIEELEEENERLQARYEAESDRRADATTARQEAERRINRLEDRIAQLEGELERRREDETGLEYRRRERIRGGELADIVDRLASVRTGAEGALTAVVDDAGVDALGVDLEGVLGERVALLEDAAPCVCCVDDAGLIAVALDPPVRPGLEPIWDDRFALEREWFLPTGRYVLALVRADLFAVGVYEGGDRVDYRGFESDVKGSHSKGGFSQARFERIRDDQIDDHLDRCADALEESLDDEPSTPLYLAGQRGVLETLTDESGLEPAATAAVDATGNPKPALEDAHHAFWTTDLRVL
;
A
#
# COMPACT_ATOMS: atom_id res chain seq x y z
N MET A 1 80.92 -22.86 -4.48
CA MET A 1 79.91 -22.95 -5.55
C MET A 1 78.90 -21.88 -5.21
N PHE A 2 79.03 -20.69 -5.80
CA PHE A 2 78.17 -19.56 -5.48
C PHE A 2 76.80 -19.82 -6.10
N ASP A 3 75.74 -19.71 -5.28
CA ASP A 3 74.37 -19.95 -5.72
C ASP A 3 73.97 -18.89 -6.75
N VAL A 4 73.86 -19.33 -8.00
CA VAL A 4 73.63 -18.46 -9.17
C VAL A 4 72.30 -17.71 -9.05
N ASP A 5 71.36 -18.23 -8.25
CA ASP A 5 70.05 -17.61 -8.01
C ASP A 5 70.12 -16.38 -7.09
N ALA A 6 71.11 -16.30 -6.19
CA ALA A 6 71.33 -15.13 -5.32
C ALA A 6 71.99 -13.95 -6.05
N LEU A 7 72.85 -14.24 -7.04
CA LEU A 7 73.64 -13.25 -7.78
C LEU A 7 72.84 -12.56 -8.92
N LEU A 8 71.70 -13.14 -9.32
CA LEU A 8 70.84 -12.64 -10.40
C LEU A 8 69.48 -12.09 -9.92
N GLY A 9 69.27 -11.92 -8.62
CA GLY A 9 68.01 -11.38 -8.06
C GLY A 9 66.81 -12.33 -8.19
N ARG A 10 67.03 -13.59 -8.56
CA ARG A 10 65.97 -14.61 -8.67
C ARG A 10 65.46 -15.07 -7.30
N ALA A 11 66.34 -15.12 -6.30
CA ALA A 11 65.95 -15.46 -4.93
C ALA A 11 64.91 -14.47 -4.38
N SER A 12 65.18 -13.17 -4.45
CA SER A 12 64.24 -12.13 -4.00
C SER A 12 62.93 -12.09 -4.77
N LEU A 13 62.94 -12.49 -6.05
CA LEU A 13 61.72 -12.62 -6.85
C LEU A 13 60.92 -13.87 -6.46
N LYS A 14 61.57 -14.98 -6.13
CA LYS A 14 60.90 -16.18 -5.60
C LYS A 14 60.26 -15.90 -4.24
N ASP A 15 60.97 -15.24 -3.34
CA ASP A 15 60.43 -14.86 -2.03
C ASP A 15 59.21 -13.93 -2.17
N ARG A 16 59.27 -12.99 -3.14
CA ARG A 16 58.13 -12.10 -3.41
C ARG A 16 56.95 -12.82 -4.07
N ILE A 17 57.22 -13.86 -4.88
CA ILE A 17 56.17 -14.71 -5.45
C ILE A 17 55.50 -15.51 -4.35
N GLU A 18 56.25 -16.15 -3.46
CA GLU A 18 55.69 -16.87 -2.30
C GLU A 18 54.87 -15.93 -1.39
N GLU A 19 55.37 -14.73 -1.10
CA GLU A 19 54.64 -13.75 -0.28
C GLU A 19 53.33 -13.30 -0.97
N LEU A 20 53.37 -13.07 -2.29
CA LEU A 20 52.18 -12.70 -3.07
C LEU A 20 51.20 -13.87 -3.22
N GLU A 21 51.68 -15.11 -3.29
CA GLU A 21 50.85 -16.32 -3.33
C GLU A 21 50.15 -16.52 -1.98
N GLU A 22 50.85 -16.39 -0.85
CA GLU A 22 50.24 -16.41 0.48
C GLU A 22 49.22 -15.27 0.68
N GLU A 23 49.54 -14.06 0.21
CA GLU A 23 48.61 -12.92 0.27
C GLU A 23 47.37 -13.19 -0.59
N ASN A 24 47.54 -13.80 -1.76
CA ASN A 24 46.43 -14.21 -2.63
C ASN A 24 45.52 -15.23 -1.92
N GLU A 25 46.10 -16.27 -1.33
CA GLU A 25 45.34 -17.29 -0.60
C GLU A 25 44.55 -16.68 0.56
N ARG A 26 45.13 -15.73 1.31
CA ARG A 26 44.43 -15.03 2.39
C ARG A 26 43.30 -14.14 1.88
N LEU A 27 43.52 -13.41 0.78
CA LEU A 27 42.50 -12.57 0.15
C LEU A 27 41.35 -13.42 -0.41
N GLN A 28 41.69 -14.55 -1.03
CA GLN A 28 40.71 -15.49 -1.57
C GLN A 28 39.87 -16.12 -0.46
N ALA A 29 40.48 -16.59 0.63
CA ALA A 29 39.75 -17.12 1.78
C ALA A 29 38.84 -16.07 2.44
N ARG A 30 39.29 -14.81 2.53
CA ARG A 30 38.45 -13.71 3.04
C ARG A 30 37.27 -13.41 2.11
N TYR A 31 37.49 -13.45 0.79
CA TYR A 31 36.45 -13.26 -0.21
C TYR A 31 35.41 -14.38 -0.16
N GLU A 32 35.85 -15.64 -0.07
CA GLU A 32 34.96 -16.80 0.07
C GLU A 32 34.10 -16.70 1.33
N ALA A 33 34.70 -16.41 2.48
CA ALA A 33 33.96 -16.24 3.74
C ALA A 33 32.95 -15.09 3.70
N GLU A 34 33.23 -14.02 2.95
CA GLU A 34 32.31 -12.89 2.79
C GLU A 34 31.18 -13.24 1.81
N SER A 35 31.52 -13.93 0.71
CA SER A 35 30.56 -14.48 -0.25
C SER A 35 29.57 -15.44 0.43
N ASP A 36 30.06 -16.32 1.30
CA ASP A 36 29.22 -17.26 2.06
C ASP A 36 28.24 -16.51 2.98
N ARG A 37 28.73 -15.52 3.74
CA ARG A 37 27.85 -14.68 4.58
C ARG A 37 26.77 -13.95 3.78
N ARG A 38 27.10 -13.48 2.57
CA ARG A 38 26.13 -12.84 1.67
C ARG A 38 25.10 -13.83 1.12
N ALA A 39 25.52 -15.05 0.80
CA ALA A 39 24.63 -16.12 0.36
C ALA A 39 23.65 -16.50 1.48
N ASP A 40 24.14 -16.62 2.71
CA ASP A 40 23.32 -16.89 3.90
C ASP A 40 22.31 -15.76 4.15
N ALA A 41 22.73 -14.49 4.08
CA ALA A 41 21.85 -13.35 4.26
C ALA A 41 20.76 -13.26 3.17
N THR A 42 21.11 -13.57 1.91
CA THR A 42 20.13 -13.62 0.81
C THR A 42 19.14 -14.75 1.01
N THR A 43 19.63 -15.92 1.41
CA THR A 43 18.77 -17.09 1.71
C THR A 43 17.80 -16.76 2.83
N ALA A 44 18.28 -16.11 3.90
CA ALA A 44 17.44 -15.67 5.01
C ALA A 44 16.35 -14.67 4.57
N ARG A 45 16.69 -13.69 3.72
CA ARG A 45 15.71 -12.73 3.17
C ARG A 45 14.68 -13.42 2.28
N GLN A 46 15.10 -14.31 1.37
CA GLN A 46 14.16 -15.05 0.52
C GLN A 46 13.26 -15.99 1.32
N GLU A 47 13.75 -16.56 2.41
CA GLU A 47 12.93 -17.33 3.34
C GLU A 47 11.90 -16.44 4.05
N ALA A 48 12.28 -15.20 4.41
CA ALA A 48 11.36 -14.22 4.96
C ALA A 48 10.30 -13.79 3.94
N GLU A 49 10.67 -13.46 2.70
CA GLU A 49 9.73 -13.12 1.62
C GLU A 49 8.80 -14.29 1.28
N ARG A 50 9.33 -15.51 1.13
CA ARG A 50 8.51 -16.72 0.93
C ARG A 50 7.56 -16.95 2.09
N ARG A 51 7.96 -16.59 3.31
CA ARG A 51 7.10 -16.66 4.48
C ARG A 51 6.03 -15.58 4.43
N ILE A 52 6.35 -14.35 4.05
CA ILE A 52 5.37 -13.27 3.85
C ILE A 52 4.34 -13.70 2.82
N ASN A 53 4.72 -14.12 1.62
CA ASN A 53 3.77 -14.54 0.58
C ASN A 53 2.88 -15.70 1.05
N ARG A 54 3.46 -16.69 1.76
CA ARG A 54 2.66 -17.79 2.33
C ARG A 54 1.71 -17.31 3.42
N LEU A 55 2.10 -16.32 4.20
CA LEU A 55 1.25 -15.71 5.21
C LEU A 55 0.14 -14.90 4.55
N GLU A 56 0.42 -14.14 3.50
CA GLU A 56 -0.58 -13.41 2.70
C GLU A 56 -1.57 -14.36 2.05
N ASP A 57 -1.10 -15.42 1.38
CA ASP A 57 -1.96 -16.47 0.81
C ASP A 57 -2.82 -17.14 1.89
N ARG A 58 -2.24 -17.36 3.07
CA ARG A 58 -2.95 -17.94 4.21
C ARG A 58 -3.95 -16.97 4.80
N ILE A 59 -3.65 -15.68 4.85
CA ILE A 59 -4.57 -14.61 5.27
C ILE A 59 -5.73 -14.59 4.29
N ALA A 60 -5.50 -14.50 2.97
CA ALA A 60 -6.57 -14.52 1.97
C ALA A 60 -7.44 -15.80 2.06
N GLN A 61 -6.82 -16.96 2.27
CA GLN A 61 -7.56 -18.21 2.50
C GLN A 61 -8.37 -18.15 3.81
N LEU A 62 -7.76 -17.67 4.90
CA LEU A 62 -8.41 -17.58 6.21
C LEU A 62 -9.54 -16.55 6.18
N GLU A 63 -9.38 -15.41 5.52
CA GLU A 63 -10.42 -14.41 5.27
C GLU A 63 -11.59 -15.07 4.54
N GLY A 64 -11.33 -15.82 3.46
CA GLY A 64 -12.39 -16.54 2.75
C GLY A 64 -13.00 -17.72 3.51
N GLU A 65 -12.27 -18.36 4.44
CA GLU A 65 -12.82 -19.36 5.37
C GLU A 65 -13.62 -18.70 6.50
N LEU A 66 -13.18 -17.55 6.98
CA LEU A 66 -13.76 -16.79 8.07
C LEU A 66 -15.02 -16.05 7.61
N GLU A 67 -15.07 -15.54 6.39
CA GLU A 67 -16.29 -15.03 5.75
C GLU A 67 -17.36 -16.12 5.68
N ARG A 68 -17.03 -17.28 5.09
CA ARG A 68 -17.93 -18.44 5.03
C ARG A 68 -18.37 -18.91 6.41
N ARG A 69 -17.45 -18.93 7.39
CA ARG A 69 -17.77 -19.35 8.75
C ARG A 69 -18.59 -18.32 9.51
N ARG A 70 -18.36 -17.02 9.33
CA ARG A 70 -19.19 -15.94 9.90
C ARG A 70 -20.61 -16.04 9.37
N GLU A 71 -20.74 -16.26 8.06
CA GLU A 71 -22.03 -16.53 7.38
C GLU A 71 -22.73 -17.76 8.00
N ASP A 72 -22.00 -18.87 8.21
CA ASP A 72 -22.54 -20.11 8.78
C ASP A 72 -22.83 -20.05 10.29
N GLU A 73 -22.06 -19.28 11.07
CA GLU A 73 -22.07 -19.28 12.55
C GLU A 73 -23.01 -18.22 13.14
N THR A 74 -23.22 -17.09 12.45
CA THR A 74 -24.22 -16.07 12.84
C THR A 74 -25.49 -16.11 11.98
N GLY A 75 -25.45 -16.67 10.77
CA GLY A 75 -26.56 -16.59 9.81
C GLY A 75 -26.86 -15.16 9.35
N LEU A 76 -25.96 -14.21 9.62
CA LEU A 76 -26.10 -12.80 9.26
C LEU A 76 -25.43 -12.56 7.91
N GLU A 77 -26.21 -12.09 6.96
CA GLU A 77 -25.75 -11.65 5.64
C GLU A 77 -26.02 -10.17 5.50
N TYR A 78 -25.11 -9.45 4.85
CA TYR A 78 -25.38 -8.08 4.46
C TYR A 78 -26.56 -8.06 3.49
N ARG A 79 -27.53 -7.19 3.77
CA ARG A 79 -28.67 -6.96 2.90
C ARG A 79 -28.26 -6.51 1.49
N ARG A 80 -27.14 -5.78 1.38
CA ARG A 80 -26.57 -5.32 0.12
C ARG A 80 -25.06 -5.12 0.26
N ARG A 81 -24.28 -5.58 -0.71
CA ARG A 81 -22.85 -5.29 -0.87
C ARG A 81 -22.61 -4.78 -2.29
N GLU A 82 -22.09 -3.57 -2.46
CA GLU A 82 -21.83 -2.98 -3.78
C GLU A 82 -20.61 -2.08 -3.79
N ARG A 83 -19.95 -2.00 -4.95
CA ARG A 83 -18.91 -1.00 -5.24
C ARG A 83 -19.51 0.10 -6.09
N ILE A 84 -19.58 1.30 -5.53
CA ILE A 84 -20.25 2.46 -6.11
C ILE A 84 -19.26 3.61 -6.30
N ARG A 85 -19.54 4.48 -7.29
CA ARG A 85 -18.66 5.60 -7.63
C ARG A 85 -19.42 6.69 -8.38
N GLY A 86 -18.79 7.86 -8.51
CA GLY A 86 -19.30 8.96 -9.35
C GLY A 86 -20.71 9.40 -8.96
N GLY A 87 -21.57 9.62 -9.96
CA GLY A 87 -22.94 10.13 -9.73
C GLY A 87 -23.81 9.23 -8.85
N GLU A 88 -23.67 7.90 -8.96
CA GLU A 88 -24.43 6.98 -8.11
C GLU A 88 -24.02 7.07 -6.64
N LEU A 89 -22.71 7.16 -6.37
CA LEU A 89 -22.20 7.40 -5.02
C LEU A 89 -22.65 8.76 -4.48
N ALA A 90 -22.60 9.81 -5.31
CA ALA A 90 -23.09 11.13 -4.94
C ALA A 90 -24.57 11.11 -4.53
N ASP A 91 -25.43 10.43 -5.29
CA ASP A 91 -26.85 10.29 -4.97
C ASP A 91 -27.09 9.53 -3.65
N ILE A 92 -26.26 8.52 -3.35
CA ILE A 92 -26.35 7.73 -2.11
C ILE A 92 -25.91 8.57 -0.90
N VAL A 93 -24.78 9.27 -1.00
CA VAL A 93 -24.30 10.16 0.06
C VAL A 93 -25.31 11.27 0.33
N ASP A 94 -25.85 11.89 -0.72
CA ASP A 94 -26.88 12.93 -0.60
C ASP A 94 -28.15 12.38 0.05
N ARG A 95 -28.55 11.14 -0.29
CA ARG A 95 -29.70 10.48 0.33
C ARG A 95 -29.48 10.22 1.81
N LEU A 96 -28.31 9.69 2.20
CA LEU A 96 -27.97 9.48 3.61
C LEU A 96 -27.95 10.81 4.36
N ALA A 97 -27.26 11.82 3.83
CA ALA A 97 -27.19 13.15 4.44
C ALA A 97 -28.56 13.86 4.52
N SER A 98 -29.55 13.44 3.73
CA SER A 98 -30.93 13.99 3.77
C SER A 98 -31.79 13.44 4.90
N VAL A 99 -31.39 12.33 5.54
CA VAL A 99 -32.11 11.73 6.66
C VAL A 99 -32.17 12.70 7.83
N ARG A 100 -33.33 12.79 8.47
CA ARG A 100 -33.57 13.61 9.65
C ARG A 100 -34.20 12.79 10.76
N THR A 101 -33.67 12.90 11.95
CA THR A 101 -34.08 12.17 13.16
C THR A 101 -34.30 13.15 14.32
N GLY A 102 -34.53 12.64 15.53
CA GLY A 102 -34.43 13.45 16.75
C GLY A 102 -32.97 13.84 17.04
N ALA A 103 -32.74 14.71 18.03
CA ALA A 103 -31.41 15.32 18.30
C ALA A 103 -30.24 14.33 18.52
N GLU A 104 -30.52 13.06 18.83
CA GLU A 104 -29.53 12.01 19.04
C GLU A 104 -29.94 10.73 18.29
N GLY A 105 -30.59 10.89 17.12
CA GLY A 105 -31.18 9.77 16.40
C GLY A 105 -30.33 9.23 15.25
N ALA A 106 -29.24 9.89 14.87
CA ALA A 106 -28.36 9.46 13.80
C ALA A 106 -26.89 9.47 14.25
N LEU A 107 -26.28 8.29 14.27
CA LEU A 107 -24.85 8.08 14.54
C LEU A 107 -24.06 8.11 13.23
N THR A 108 -22.98 8.88 13.22
CA THR A 108 -21.89 8.74 12.26
C THR A 108 -20.60 8.46 13.01
N ALA A 109 -19.89 7.39 12.64
CA ALA A 109 -18.63 7.03 13.29
C ALA A 109 -17.67 6.35 12.31
N VAL A 110 -16.37 6.42 12.60
CA VAL A 110 -15.33 5.67 11.88
C VAL A 110 -14.98 4.44 12.69
N VAL A 111 -15.19 3.26 12.10
CA VAL A 111 -14.75 1.98 12.64
C VAL A 111 -13.41 1.66 12.00
N ASP A 112 -12.36 1.60 12.79
CA ASP A 112 -11.02 1.21 12.35
C ASP A 112 -10.72 -0.24 12.74
N ASP A 113 -9.46 -0.66 12.59
CA ASP A 113 -9.01 -2.01 12.92
C ASP A 113 -9.08 -2.32 14.45
N ALA A 114 -9.29 -1.32 15.31
CA ALA A 114 -9.53 -1.52 16.73
C ALA A 114 -10.97 -2.00 17.03
N GLY A 115 -11.87 -1.90 16.05
CA GLY A 115 -13.23 -2.42 16.12
C GLY A 115 -14.22 -1.48 16.81
N VAL A 116 -15.47 -1.95 16.92
CA VAL A 116 -16.59 -1.15 17.42
C VAL A 116 -16.49 -0.77 18.90
N ASP A 117 -15.80 -1.59 19.71
CA ASP A 117 -15.63 -1.37 21.15
C ASP A 117 -14.85 -0.08 21.44
N ALA A 118 -13.93 0.29 20.55
CA ALA A 118 -13.11 1.49 20.69
C ALA A 118 -13.91 2.79 20.55
N LEU A 119 -15.11 2.74 19.96
CA LEU A 119 -15.93 3.92 19.71
C LEU A 119 -16.56 4.49 21.00
N GLY A 120 -16.67 3.69 22.06
CA GLY A 120 -17.31 4.11 23.31
C GLY A 120 -18.81 4.39 23.19
N VAL A 121 -19.47 3.85 22.15
CA VAL A 121 -20.93 3.95 21.93
C VAL A 121 -21.59 2.57 22.01
N ASP A 122 -22.81 2.51 22.55
CA ASP A 122 -23.58 1.26 22.64
C ASP A 122 -24.26 0.92 21.30
N LEU A 123 -23.49 0.29 20.41
CA LEU A 123 -24.01 -0.20 19.13
C LEU A 123 -24.80 -1.51 19.28
N GLU A 124 -24.50 -2.33 20.28
CA GLU A 124 -25.23 -3.58 20.54
C GLU A 124 -26.70 -3.30 20.88
N GLY A 125 -26.98 -2.23 21.63
CA GLY A 125 -28.35 -1.81 21.94
C GLY A 125 -29.20 -1.46 20.71
N VAL A 126 -28.57 -1.06 19.60
CA VAL A 126 -29.24 -0.61 18.36
C VAL A 126 -29.21 -1.69 17.28
N LEU A 127 -28.03 -2.27 17.03
CA LEU A 127 -27.80 -3.23 15.96
C LEU A 127 -28.01 -4.68 16.40
N GLY A 128 -27.89 -4.98 17.69
CA GLY A 128 -27.88 -6.34 18.22
C GLY A 128 -26.74 -7.16 17.62
N GLU A 129 -27.04 -8.37 17.15
CA GLU A 129 -26.03 -9.26 16.55
C GLU A 129 -25.42 -8.70 15.25
N ARG A 130 -26.07 -7.73 14.59
CA ARG A 130 -25.57 -7.09 13.35
C ARG A 130 -24.30 -6.26 13.58
N VAL A 131 -23.91 -5.99 14.82
CA VAL A 131 -22.60 -5.38 15.14
C VAL A 131 -21.45 -6.19 14.51
N ALA A 132 -21.57 -7.52 14.45
CA ALA A 132 -20.56 -8.37 13.82
C ALA A 132 -20.37 -8.08 12.31
N LEU A 133 -21.44 -7.65 11.61
CA LEU A 133 -21.35 -7.20 10.22
C LEU A 133 -20.63 -5.85 10.10
N LEU A 134 -20.70 -5.00 11.13
CA LEU A 134 -19.98 -3.74 11.13
C LEU A 134 -18.47 -3.95 11.36
N GLU A 135 -18.12 -4.86 12.27
CA GLU A 135 -16.73 -5.27 12.51
C GLU A 135 -16.12 -5.93 11.27
N ASP A 136 -16.90 -6.74 10.55
CA ASP A 136 -16.48 -7.33 9.28
C ASP A 136 -16.28 -6.30 8.16
N ALA A 137 -17.03 -5.19 8.21
CA ALA A 137 -16.90 -4.10 7.25
C ALA A 137 -15.73 -3.15 7.52
N ALA A 138 -15.08 -3.25 8.68
CA ALA A 138 -13.98 -2.37 9.07
C ALA A 138 -12.74 -2.57 8.17
N PRO A 139 -11.98 -1.51 7.87
CA PRO A 139 -12.23 -0.13 8.24
C PRO A 139 -13.36 0.52 7.42
N CYS A 140 -14.27 1.26 8.06
CA CYS A 140 -15.39 1.93 7.39
C CYS A 140 -15.95 3.13 8.17
N VAL A 141 -16.70 3.99 7.48
CA VAL A 141 -17.62 4.98 8.07
C VAL A 141 -18.99 4.34 8.20
N CYS A 142 -19.53 4.29 9.42
CA CYS A 142 -20.85 3.76 9.69
C CYS A 142 -21.89 4.88 9.84
N CYS A 143 -23.11 4.61 9.36
CA CYS A 143 -24.29 5.44 9.52
C CYS A 143 -25.41 4.58 10.09
N VAL A 144 -25.78 4.82 11.35
CA VAL A 144 -26.78 4.04 12.08
C VAL A 144 -27.81 4.96 12.72
N ASP A 145 -29.10 4.71 12.55
CA ASP A 145 -30.14 5.44 13.28
C ASP A 145 -30.55 4.72 14.58
N ASP A 146 -31.12 5.48 15.52
CA ASP A 146 -31.59 5.00 16.82
C ASP A 146 -32.72 3.97 16.73
N ALA A 147 -33.51 3.99 15.65
CA ALA A 147 -34.58 3.03 15.40
C ALA A 147 -34.12 1.79 14.60
N GLY A 148 -32.85 1.73 14.16
CA GLY A 148 -32.28 0.62 13.40
C GLY A 148 -32.86 0.43 11.99
N LEU A 149 -33.51 1.46 11.43
CA LEU A 149 -34.05 1.48 10.07
C LEU A 149 -32.95 1.64 9.00
N ILE A 150 -31.84 2.25 9.38
CA ILE A 150 -30.65 2.56 8.59
C ILE A 150 -29.45 2.02 9.36
N ALA A 151 -28.76 1.08 8.75
CA ALA A 151 -27.49 0.55 9.22
C ALA A 151 -26.61 0.34 8.00
N VAL A 152 -25.69 1.26 7.76
CA VAL A 152 -24.88 1.30 6.54
C VAL A 152 -23.42 1.48 6.92
N ALA A 153 -22.54 0.71 6.27
CA ALA A 153 -21.10 0.88 6.31
C ALA A 153 -20.61 1.30 4.93
N LEU A 154 -19.75 2.31 4.89
CA LEU A 154 -19.14 2.87 3.69
C LEU A 154 -17.61 2.84 3.87
N ASP A 155 -16.87 2.37 2.87
CA ASP A 155 -15.40 2.50 2.86
C ASP A 155 -14.99 3.66 1.93
N PRO A 156 -14.84 4.90 2.46
CA PRO A 156 -14.48 6.05 1.64
C PRO A 156 -13.01 6.02 1.19
N PRO A 157 -12.70 6.54 -0.01
CA PRO A 157 -11.33 6.78 -0.48
C PRO A 157 -10.48 7.61 0.49
N VAL A 158 -11.09 8.60 1.14
CA VAL A 158 -10.43 9.46 2.12
C VAL A 158 -11.10 9.25 3.47
N ARG A 159 -10.34 8.69 4.42
CA ARG A 159 -10.86 8.44 5.77
C ARG A 159 -11.01 9.75 6.55
N PRO A 160 -12.17 10.01 7.16
CA PRO A 160 -12.34 11.21 7.98
C PRO A 160 -11.70 11.05 9.36
N GLY A 161 -11.16 12.15 9.90
CA GLY A 161 -10.74 12.25 11.31
C GLY A 161 -11.90 12.58 12.22
N LEU A 162 -12.99 11.80 12.16
CA LEU A 162 -14.24 12.07 12.86
C LEU A 162 -14.35 11.22 14.13
N GLU A 163 -14.65 11.86 15.26
CA GLU A 163 -15.09 11.14 16.46
C GLU A 163 -16.55 10.65 16.30
N PRO A 164 -16.96 9.58 17.00
CA PRO A 164 -18.35 9.11 16.95
C PRO A 164 -19.32 10.21 17.42
N ILE A 165 -20.29 10.57 16.58
CA ILE A 165 -21.25 11.65 16.87
C ILE A 165 -22.67 11.16 16.63
N TRP A 166 -23.53 11.37 17.64
CA TRP A 166 -24.98 11.33 17.51
C TRP A 166 -25.52 12.75 17.26
N ASP A 167 -26.30 12.93 16.19
CA ASP A 167 -26.97 14.19 15.85
C ASP A 167 -28.37 13.90 15.26
N ASP A 168 -29.05 14.95 14.78
CA ASP A 168 -30.33 14.88 14.06
C ASP A 168 -30.21 14.42 12.59
N ARG A 169 -28.99 14.12 12.13
CA ARG A 169 -28.65 13.71 10.76
C ARG A 169 -27.27 13.05 10.72
N PHE A 170 -26.99 12.32 9.64
CA PHE A 170 -25.64 11.80 9.39
C PHE A 170 -24.68 12.94 8.99
N ALA A 171 -23.48 12.95 9.59
CA ALA A 171 -22.43 13.93 9.34
C ALA A 171 -21.49 13.40 8.25
N LEU A 172 -21.94 13.50 6.98
CA LEU A 172 -21.16 13.07 5.82
C LEU A 172 -20.67 14.27 5.01
N GLU A 173 -19.39 14.26 4.65
CA GLU A 173 -18.80 15.25 3.76
C GLU A 173 -18.44 14.65 2.39
N ARG A 174 -18.73 15.38 1.32
CA ARG A 174 -18.56 14.86 -0.05
C ARG A 174 -17.11 14.58 -0.42
N GLU A 175 -16.18 15.33 0.16
CA GLU A 175 -14.74 15.19 -0.09
C GLU A 175 -14.17 13.84 0.38
N TRP A 176 -14.87 13.13 1.27
CA TRP A 176 -14.48 11.78 1.67
C TRP A 176 -14.70 10.76 0.54
N PHE A 177 -15.69 11.02 -0.31
CA PHE A 177 -16.24 10.04 -1.27
C PHE A 177 -16.00 10.43 -2.73
N LEU A 178 -15.91 11.71 -3.02
CA LEU A 178 -15.96 12.25 -4.38
C LEU A 178 -14.73 13.11 -4.68
N PRO A 179 -14.26 13.12 -5.94
CA PRO A 179 -13.14 13.95 -6.36
C PRO A 179 -13.53 15.43 -6.40
N THR A 180 -13.47 16.10 -5.25
CA THR A 180 -13.80 17.52 -5.13
C THR A 180 -12.55 18.40 -5.04
N GLY A 181 -12.68 19.65 -5.45
CA GLY A 181 -11.57 20.62 -5.37
C GLY A 181 -10.41 20.28 -6.30
N ARG A 182 -9.24 20.82 -5.98
CA ARG A 182 -7.98 20.53 -6.67
C ARG A 182 -7.17 19.52 -5.85
N TYR A 183 -6.61 18.50 -6.49
CA TYR A 183 -5.80 17.47 -5.84
C TYR A 183 -4.78 16.85 -6.80
N VAL A 184 -3.76 16.22 -6.24
CA VAL A 184 -2.79 15.41 -6.97
C VAL A 184 -3.07 13.94 -6.69
N LEU A 185 -3.16 13.12 -7.73
CA LEU A 185 -3.24 11.66 -7.59
C LEU A 185 -2.10 11.02 -8.38
N ALA A 186 -1.35 10.15 -7.72
CA ALA A 186 -0.26 9.41 -8.33
C ALA A 186 -0.45 7.90 -8.22
N LEU A 187 -0.24 7.21 -9.33
CA LEU A 187 -0.02 5.79 -9.41
C LEU A 187 1.48 5.50 -9.27
N VAL A 188 1.86 4.73 -8.25
CA VAL A 188 3.25 4.34 -7.99
C VAL A 188 3.35 2.82 -7.84
N ARG A 189 4.19 2.22 -8.66
CA ARG A 189 4.56 0.79 -8.61
C ARG A 189 6.06 0.67 -8.73
N ALA A 190 6.58 -0.53 -8.54
CA ALA A 190 8.03 -0.77 -8.64
C ALA A 190 8.62 -0.39 -10.01
N ASP A 191 7.83 -0.41 -11.08
CA ASP A 191 8.27 -0.20 -12.47
C ASP A 191 7.47 0.88 -13.22
N LEU A 192 6.47 1.49 -12.58
CA LEU A 192 5.49 2.35 -13.22
C LEU A 192 5.14 3.53 -12.33
N PHE A 193 5.28 4.73 -12.90
CA PHE A 193 4.84 5.96 -12.27
C PHE A 193 3.95 6.76 -13.20
N ALA A 194 2.87 7.30 -12.65
CA ALA A 194 2.07 8.31 -13.31
C ALA A 194 1.44 9.22 -12.26
N VAL A 195 1.47 10.52 -12.49
CA VAL A 195 0.84 11.53 -11.66
C VAL A 195 -0.06 12.40 -12.52
N GLY A 196 -1.20 12.80 -11.95
CA GLY A 196 -2.07 13.80 -12.54
C GLY A 196 -2.48 14.83 -11.51
N VAL A 197 -2.60 16.07 -11.97
CA VAL A 197 -3.28 17.14 -11.23
C VAL A 197 -4.73 17.16 -11.70
N TYR A 198 -5.66 17.20 -10.76
CA TYR A 198 -7.09 17.13 -11.02
C TYR A 198 -7.80 18.35 -10.43
N GLU A 199 -8.84 18.80 -11.12
CA GLU A 199 -9.77 19.82 -10.64
C GLU A 199 -11.20 19.32 -10.84
N GLY A 200 -11.95 19.13 -9.73
CA GLY A 200 -13.33 18.66 -9.76
C GLY A 200 -13.52 17.28 -10.41
N GLY A 201 -12.46 16.46 -10.43
CA GLY A 201 -12.45 15.14 -11.08
C GLY A 201 -11.88 15.11 -12.49
N ASP A 202 -11.66 16.26 -13.12
CA ASP A 202 -11.06 16.36 -14.45
C ASP A 202 -9.54 16.51 -14.34
N ARG A 203 -8.78 15.71 -15.10
CA ARG A 203 -7.31 15.79 -15.13
C ARG A 203 -6.87 17.00 -15.95
N VAL A 204 -6.19 17.95 -15.31
CA VAL A 204 -5.69 19.20 -15.93
C VAL A 204 -4.21 19.13 -16.28
N ASP A 205 -3.43 18.30 -15.59
CA ASP A 205 -2.03 18.05 -15.91
C ASP A 205 -1.65 16.57 -15.73
N TYR A 206 -0.58 16.15 -16.38
CA TYR A 206 -0.14 14.75 -16.43
C TYR A 206 1.36 14.60 -16.66
N ARG A 207 1.97 13.72 -15.85
CA ARG A 207 3.32 13.20 -16.07
C ARG A 207 3.33 11.70 -15.79
N GLY A 208 4.11 10.93 -16.55
CA GLY A 208 4.26 9.51 -16.27
C GLY A 208 5.40 8.89 -17.05
N PHE A 209 5.97 7.83 -16.49
CA PHE A 209 7.09 7.10 -17.05
C PHE A 209 7.11 5.67 -16.55
N GLU A 210 7.73 4.79 -17.34
CA GLU A 210 8.05 3.43 -16.97
C GLU A 210 9.54 3.34 -16.63
N SER A 211 9.92 2.37 -15.81
CA SER A 211 11.31 2.07 -15.50
C SER A 211 11.60 0.61 -15.79
N ASP A 212 12.80 0.33 -16.33
CA ASP A 212 13.26 -1.01 -16.68
C ASP A 212 13.67 -1.83 -15.44
N VAL A 213 12.78 -1.87 -14.44
CA VAL A 213 12.96 -2.72 -13.26
C VAL A 213 12.70 -4.15 -13.68
N LYS A 214 13.72 -5.01 -13.58
CA LYS A 214 13.59 -6.39 -14.04
C LYS A 214 12.56 -7.15 -13.20
N GLY A 215 11.65 -7.87 -13.85
CA GLY A 215 10.69 -8.75 -13.17
C GLY A 215 11.38 -9.87 -12.38
N SER A 216 10.70 -10.38 -11.34
CA SER A 216 11.18 -11.50 -10.54
C SER A 216 11.15 -12.79 -11.38
N HIS A 217 12.34 -13.30 -11.75
CA HIS A 217 12.44 -14.60 -12.41
C HIS A 217 12.73 -15.70 -11.40
N SER A 218 11.76 -16.61 -11.24
CA SER A 218 11.80 -17.77 -10.33
C SER A 218 12.83 -18.87 -10.69
N LYS A 219 13.77 -18.60 -11.60
CA LYS A 219 14.81 -19.57 -11.96
C LYS A 219 15.98 -19.42 -10.99
N GLY A 220 15.85 -20.09 -9.84
CA GLY A 220 16.86 -20.15 -8.79
C GLY A 220 18.23 -20.58 -9.31
N GLY A 221 19.24 -19.76 -9.04
CA GLY A 221 20.62 -20.01 -9.47
C GLY A 221 21.59 -18.97 -8.92
N PHE A 222 22.89 -19.24 -9.04
CA PHE A 222 24.02 -18.46 -8.48
C PHE A 222 24.07 -16.97 -8.85
N SER A 223 23.23 -16.51 -9.77
CA SER A 223 23.10 -15.10 -10.15
C SER A 223 21.91 -14.38 -9.49
N GLN A 224 21.05 -15.08 -8.76
CA GLN A 224 19.79 -14.53 -8.23
C GLN A 224 20.02 -13.38 -7.23
N ALA A 225 20.93 -13.53 -6.27
CA ALA A 225 21.25 -12.48 -5.29
C ALA A 225 21.76 -11.18 -5.93
N ARG A 226 22.50 -11.28 -7.04
CA ARG A 226 22.97 -10.12 -7.80
C ARG A 226 21.83 -9.48 -8.57
N PHE A 227 20.90 -10.27 -9.11
CA PHE A 227 19.71 -9.75 -9.78
C PHE A 227 18.76 -9.05 -8.82
N GLU A 228 18.55 -9.61 -7.62
CA GLU A 228 17.74 -9.00 -6.57
C GLU A 228 18.32 -7.65 -6.13
N ARG A 229 19.64 -7.56 -5.85
CA ARG A 229 20.27 -6.27 -5.53
C ARG A 229 20.15 -5.24 -6.64
N ILE A 230 20.46 -5.63 -7.89
CA ILE A 230 20.32 -4.71 -9.03
C ILE A 230 18.87 -4.25 -9.16
N ARG A 231 17.91 -5.14 -8.90
CA ARG A 231 16.49 -4.80 -8.97
C ARG A 231 16.08 -3.84 -7.85
N ASP A 232 16.55 -4.08 -6.63
CA ASP A 232 16.28 -3.19 -5.49
C ASP A 232 16.88 -1.81 -5.76
N ASP A 233 18.16 -1.73 -6.16
CA ASP A 233 18.81 -0.47 -6.56
C ASP A 233 18.01 0.25 -7.69
N GLN A 234 17.46 -0.51 -8.65
CA GLN A 234 16.62 0.04 -9.71
C GLN A 234 15.26 0.55 -9.23
N ILE A 235 14.70 -0.06 -8.17
CA ILE A 235 13.45 0.40 -7.53
C ILE A 235 13.75 1.69 -6.77
N ASP A 236 14.83 1.75 -6.01
CA ASP A 236 15.23 2.95 -5.27
C ASP A 236 15.42 4.14 -6.24
N ASP A 237 16.20 3.94 -7.32
CA ASP A 237 16.36 4.92 -8.41
C ASP A 237 15.02 5.31 -9.09
N HIS A 238 14.04 4.42 -9.08
CA HIS A 238 12.69 4.71 -9.58
C HIS A 238 11.92 5.58 -8.60
N LEU A 239 11.94 5.25 -7.30
CA LEU A 239 11.24 5.98 -6.26
C LEU A 239 11.80 7.38 -6.03
N ASP A 240 13.11 7.57 -6.13
CA ASP A 240 13.73 8.91 -6.13
C ASP A 240 13.13 9.78 -7.26
N ARG A 241 13.05 9.23 -8.48
CA ARG A 241 12.43 9.95 -9.61
C ARG A 241 10.93 10.19 -9.43
N CYS A 242 10.23 9.30 -8.73
CA CYS A 242 8.83 9.49 -8.38
C CYS A 242 8.68 10.64 -7.37
N ALA A 243 9.51 10.67 -6.33
CA ALA A 243 9.51 11.72 -5.33
C ALA A 243 9.79 13.09 -5.96
N ASP A 244 10.82 13.21 -6.80
CA ASP A 244 11.13 14.43 -7.55
C ASP A 244 9.93 14.90 -8.38
N ALA A 245 9.29 13.98 -9.12
CA ALA A 245 8.13 14.31 -9.94
C ALA A 245 6.89 14.73 -9.13
N LEU A 246 6.73 14.20 -7.91
CA LEU A 246 5.67 14.58 -6.98
C LEU A 246 5.92 15.96 -6.38
N GLU A 247 7.16 16.25 -5.96
CA GLU A 247 7.57 17.56 -5.46
C GLU A 247 7.30 18.64 -6.51
N GLU A 248 7.76 18.42 -7.75
CA GLU A 248 7.47 19.31 -8.88
C GLU A 248 5.96 19.53 -9.12
N SER A 249 5.13 18.51 -8.86
CA SER A 249 3.67 18.61 -9.05
C SER A 249 2.96 19.34 -7.91
N LEU A 250 3.57 19.39 -6.72
CA LEU A 250 3.03 20.02 -5.50
C LEU A 250 3.54 21.45 -5.31
N ASP A 251 4.65 21.83 -5.97
CA ASP A 251 5.31 23.13 -5.84
C ASP A 251 4.39 24.34 -6.09
N ASP A 252 3.40 24.21 -6.99
CA ASP A 252 2.48 25.30 -7.32
C ASP A 252 1.56 25.68 -6.13
N GLU A 253 1.11 24.69 -5.35
CA GLU A 253 0.19 24.87 -4.22
C GLU A 253 0.45 23.81 -3.14
N PRO A 254 1.27 24.10 -2.11
CA PRO A 254 1.69 23.12 -1.11
C PRO A 254 0.56 22.55 -0.25
N SER A 255 -0.61 23.20 -0.23
CA SER A 255 -1.81 22.73 0.48
C SER A 255 -2.67 21.77 -0.35
N THR A 256 -2.25 21.44 -1.57
CA THR A 256 -2.99 20.53 -2.45
C THR A 256 -2.94 19.11 -1.87
N PRO A 257 -4.09 18.45 -1.63
CA PRO A 257 -4.10 17.07 -1.17
C PRO A 257 -3.38 16.14 -2.14
N LEU A 258 -2.49 15.31 -1.61
CA LEU A 258 -1.82 14.24 -2.34
C LEU A 258 -2.50 12.90 -2.03
N TYR A 259 -2.89 12.17 -3.08
CA TYR A 259 -3.39 10.81 -2.99
C TYR A 259 -2.44 9.85 -3.71
N LEU A 260 -2.06 8.76 -3.04
CA LEU A 260 -1.20 7.73 -3.62
C LEU A 260 -1.97 6.43 -3.85
N ALA A 261 -1.87 5.90 -5.06
CA ALA A 261 -2.44 4.61 -5.42
C ALA A 261 -1.34 3.70 -5.97
N GLY A 262 -1.40 2.40 -5.71
CA GLY A 262 -0.52 1.44 -6.38
C GLY A 262 -0.16 0.24 -5.54
N GLN A 263 1.11 -0.15 -5.53
CA GLN A 263 1.59 -1.32 -4.78
C GLN A 263 1.87 -0.94 -3.33
N ARG A 264 1.16 -1.56 -2.37
CA ARG A 264 1.20 -1.19 -0.94
C ARG A 264 2.64 -1.02 -0.39
N GLY A 265 3.48 -2.04 -0.52
CA GLY A 265 4.86 -1.97 -0.03
C GLY A 265 5.70 -0.88 -0.73
N VAL A 266 5.42 -0.56 -2.00
CA VAL A 266 6.11 0.51 -2.72
C VAL A 266 5.64 1.89 -2.26
N LEU A 267 4.35 2.04 -1.94
CA LEU A 267 3.81 3.28 -1.37
C LEU A 267 4.40 3.55 0.02
N GLU A 268 4.50 2.51 0.84
CA GLU A 268 5.12 2.58 2.17
C GLU A 268 6.58 3.04 2.07
N THR A 269 7.39 2.36 1.24
CA THR A 269 8.78 2.76 0.99
C THR A 269 8.90 4.21 0.51
N LEU A 270 8.11 4.60 -0.50
CA LEU A 270 8.14 5.97 -1.02
C LEU A 270 7.83 6.99 0.08
N THR A 271 6.77 6.76 0.87
CA THR A 271 6.34 7.67 1.94
C THR A 271 7.41 7.80 3.02
N ASP A 272 7.98 6.68 3.46
CA ASP A 272 9.01 6.63 4.50
C ASP A 272 10.31 7.32 4.07
N GLU A 273 10.73 7.16 2.80
CA GLU A 273 12.00 7.69 2.29
C GLU A 273 11.93 9.15 1.86
N SER A 274 10.81 9.56 1.26
CA SER A 274 10.62 10.94 0.78
C SER A 274 10.07 11.91 1.83
N GLY A 275 9.48 11.39 2.91
CA GLY A 275 8.81 12.20 3.93
C GLY A 275 7.52 12.87 3.44
N LEU A 276 6.94 12.39 2.33
CA LEU A 276 5.64 12.83 1.84
C LEU A 276 4.54 12.47 2.86
N GLU A 277 3.55 13.35 3.02
CA GLU A 277 2.38 13.09 3.86
C GLU A 277 1.12 13.03 2.98
N PRO A 278 0.84 11.88 2.34
CA PRO A 278 -0.36 11.73 1.52
C PRO A 278 -1.62 11.80 2.40
N ALA A 279 -2.65 12.47 1.90
CA ALA A 279 -3.95 12.55 2.56
C ALA A 279 -4.68 11.20 2.60
N ALA A 280 -4.41 10.32 1.63
CA ALA A 280 -4.86 8.93 1.64
C ALA A 280 -4.02 8.07 0.70
N THR A 281 -3.98 6.75 0.98
CA THR A 281 -3.31 5.76 0.14
C THR A 281 -4.24 4.60 -0.19
N ALA A 282 -4.10 4.02 -1.39
CA ALA A 282 -4.90 2.87 -1.81
C ALA A 282 -4.07 1.84 -2.59
N ALA A 283 -4.30 0.56 -2.32
CA ALA A 283 -3.71 -0.51 -3.11
C ALA A 283 -4.52 -0.73 -4.40
N VAL A 284 -3.90 -0.57 -5.57
CA VAL A 284 -4.57 -0.78 -6.87
C VAL A 284 -3.70 -1.58 -7.83
N ASP A 285 -4.32 -2.42 -8.67
CA ASP A 285 -3.61 -3.25 -9.65
C ASP A 285 -3.59 -2.65 -11.07
N ALA A 286 -3.60 -1.32 -11.16
CA ALA A 286 -3.48 -0.63 -12.43
C ALA A 286 -2.08 -0.85 -13.04
N THR A 287 -2.02 -1.36 -14.28
CA THR A 287 -0.76 -1.74 -14.96
C THR A 287 -0.78 -1.36 -16.44
N GLY A 288 0.36 -1.51 -17.11
CA GLY A 288 0.53 -1.17 -18.52
C GLY A 288 0.93 0.29 -18.70
N ASN A 289 0.54 0.88 -19.83
CA ASN A 289 0.97 2.23 -20.19
C ASN A 289 0.61 3.26 -19.08
N PRO A 290 1.51 4.20 -18.73
CA PRO A 290 1.29 5.07 -17.58
C PRO A 290 0.01 5.92 -17.61
N LYS A 291 -0.38 6.42 -18.80
CA LYS A 291 -1.56 7.29 -18.91
C LYS A 291 -2.89 6.53 -18.70
N PRO A 292 -3.17 5.41 -19.40
CA PRO A 292 -4.31 4.55 -19.09
C PRO A 292 -4.28 3.97 -17.67
N ALA A 293 -3.10 3.54 -17.19
CA ALA A 293 -2.98 2.99 -15.85
C ALA A 293 -3.37 4.02 -14.77
N LEU A 294 -2.99 5.30 -14.95
CA LEU A 294 -3.44 6.36 -14.07
C LEU A 294 -4.96 6.57 -14.09
N GLU A 295 -5.60 6.42 -15.25
CA GLU A 295 -7.07 6.53 -15.37
C GLU A 295 -7.77 5.38 -14.64
N ASP A 296 -7.24 4.16 -14.76
CA ASP A 296 -7.73 2.99 -14.03
C ASP A 296 -7.50 3.14 -12.51
N ALA A 297 -6.33 3.65 -12.11
CA ALA A 297 -6.01 3.92 -10.71
C ALA A 297 -6.93 4.99 -10.12
N HIS A 298 -7.18 6.08 -10.85
CA HIS A 298 -8.11 7.14 -10.44
C HIS A 298 -9.52 6.61 -10.25
N HIS A 299 -9.99 5.78 -11.20
CA HIS A 299 -11.29 5.13 -11.11
C HIS A 299 -11.41 4.21 -9.89
N ALA A 300 -10.40 3.36 -9.66
CA ALA A 300 -10.37 2.45 -8.53
C ALA A 300 -10.27 3.19 -7.20
N PHE A 301 -9.47 4.26 -7.13
CA PHE A 301 -9.30 5.09 -5.94
C PHE A 301 -10.62 5.74 -5.52
N TRP A 302 -11.38 6.33 -6.45
CA TRP A 302 -12.67 6.98 -6.17
C TRP A 302 -13.88 6.03 -6.19
N THR A 303 -13.66 4.77 -5.79
CA THR A 303 -14.71 3.77 -5.62
C THR A 303 -14.89 3.46 -4.14
N THR A 304 -16.13 3.44 -3.67
CA THR A 304 -16.50 3.14 -2.29
C THR A 304 -17.21 1.79 -2.22
N ASP A 305 -16.81 0.95 -1.27
CA ASP A 305 -17.58 -0.21 -0.87
C ASP A 305 -18.74 0.22 0.03
N LEU A 306 -19.97 -0.09 -0.39
CA LEU A 306 -21.21 0.11 0.35
C LEU A 306 -21.71 -1.24 0.86
N ARG A 307 -21.95 -1.32 2.16
CA ARG A 307 -22.53 -2.48 2.83
C ARG A 307 -23.76 -2.05 3.64
N VAL A 308 -24.88 -2.71 3.43
CA VAL A 308 -26.11 -2.51 4.22
C VAL A 308 -26.27 -3.72 5.13
N LEU A 309 -26.36 -3.46 6.44
CA LEU A 309 -26.41 -4.47 7.50
C LEU A 309 -27.84 -5.01 7.73
#